data_AF-A0A7C5IFQ0-F1
#
_entry.id   AF-A0A7C5IFQ0-F1
#
_cell.length_a   1.000
_cell.length_b   1.000
_cell.length_c   1.000
_cell.angle_alpha   90.00
_cell.angle_beta   90.00
_cell.angle_gamma   90.00
#
_symmetry.space_group_name_H-M   'P 1'
#
loop_
_entity.id
_entity.type
_entity.pdbx_description
1 polymer ?
#
loop_
_entity_poly.entity_id
_entity_poly.type
_entity_poly.pdbx_seq_one_letter_code
_entity_poly.pdbx_strand_id
1 'polypeptide(L)'
;MLNLKSLATLKSSNYTYVFFALTVFSILILIIPSINFLFKFFIFNLSFSIALVYFKKFKAAKKLGYLIILFLPLILSLSLLTPASKAALITEYYIPIDYRPHGIAVSGSDIWFTAQFANKICLLSGSTIYEWNIPTLGSEPYELAVDSEGQVWFTEYQGNKIGRFKNPVFVEFNLSGRPMGIAIDKNVSFPNVWFTEFTGNKIGKIYYNTTGKYWVIVEYTL
;
A
#
# COMPACT_ATOMS: atom_id res chain seq x y z
N MET A 1 48.67 -15.84 -12.45
CA MET A 1 49.05 -14.83 -11.42
C MET A 1 49.84 -13.72 -12.13
N LEU A 2 49.24 -12.55 -12.34
CA LEU A 2 49.98 -11.40 -12.87
C LEU A 2 50.95 -10.88 -11.79
N ASN A 3 52.24 -10.79 -12.14
CA ASN A 3 53.29 -10.32 -11.24
C ASN A 3 53.26 -8.79 -11.14
N LEU A 4 52.99 -8.24 -9.95
CA LEU A 4 52.91 -6.80 -9.70
C LEU A 4 54.19 -6.03 -10.10
N LYS A 5 55.35 -6.69 -10.16
CA LYS A 5 56.62 -6.05 -10.59
C LYS A 5 56.66 -5.71 -12.08
N SER A 6 55.93 -6.43 -12.95
CA SER A 6 55.95 -6.18 -14.39
C SER A 6 55.15 -4.95 -14.83
N LEU A 7 54.35 -4.37 -13.93
CA LEU A 7 53.56 -3.15 -14.21
C LEU A 7 54.37 -1.85 -13.99
N ALA A 8 55.58 -1.93 -13.42
CA ALA A 8 56.42 -0.77 -13.15
C ALA A 8 57.18 -0.24 -14.39
N THR A 9 57.27 -1.01 -15.47
CA THR A 9 58.07 -0.71 -16.67
C THR A 9 57.27 -0.17 -17.87
N LEU A 10 55.97 0.09 -17.71
CA LEU A 10 55.10 0.56 -18.78
C LEU A 10 55.30 2.07 -19.08
N LYS A 11 55.28 2.44 -20.37
CA LYS A 11 55.26 3.85 -20.82
C LYS A 11 54.00 4.57 -20.30
N SER A 12 54.08 5.88 -20.07
CA SER A 12 53.01 6.69 -19.47
C SER A 12 51.67 6.62 -20.21
N SER A 13 51.69 6.42 -21.53
CA SER A 13 50.51 6.20 -22.38
C SER A 13 49.76 4.91 -22.03
N ASN A 14 50.46 3.86 -21.60
CA ASN A 14 49.87 2.55 -21.34
C ASN A 14 49.09 2.53 -20.02
N TYR A 15 49.45 3.40 -19.06
CA TYR A 15 48.73 3.53 -17.80
C TYR A 15 47.30 4.07 -17.99
N THR A 16 47.09 4.94 -18.99
CA THR A 16 45.76 5.45 -19.33
C THR A 16 44.84 4.35 -19.85
N TYR A 17 45.36 3.49 -20.74
CA TYR A 17 44.58 2.37 -21.29
C TYR A 17 44.23 1.32 -20.24
N VAL A 18 45.20 0.96 -19.39
CA VAL A 18 44.98 0.01 -18.29
C VAL A 18 43.95 0.55 -17.29
N PHE A 19 44.05 1.84 -16.94
CA PHE A 19 43.08 2.50 -16.08
C PHE A 19 41.66 2.46 -16.68
N PHE A 20 41.53 2.84 -17.95
CA PHE A 20 40.24 2.86 -18.64
C PHE A 20 39.62 1.46 -18.74
N ALA A 21 40.40 0.45 -19.11
CA ALA A 21 39.94 -0.93 -19.21
C ALA A 21 39.42 -1.47 -17.87
N LEU A 22 40.11 -1.19 -16.76
CA LEU A 22 39.69 -1.62 -15.43
C LEU A 22 38.41 -0.92 -14.97
N THR A 23 38.25 0.38 -15.28
CA THR A 23 37.02 1.11 -14.96
C THR A 23 35.81 0.57 -15.73
N VAL A 24 35.97 0.30 -17.03
CA VAL A 24 34.90 -0.26 -17.87
C VAL A 24 34.50 -1.65 -17.39
N PHE A 25 35.47 -2.52 -17.11
CA PHE A 25 35.22 -3.87 -16.60
C PHE A 25 34.44 -3.85 -15.27
N SER A 26 34.79 -2.93 -14.38
CA SER A 26 34.11 -2.80 -13.08
C SER A 26 32.66 -2.35 -13.24
N ILE A 27 32.39 -1.40 -14.15
CA ILE A 27 31.04 -0.92 -14.45
C ILE A 27 30.18 -2.04 -15.04
N LEU A 28 30.74 -2.85 -15.95
CA LEU A 28 30.01 -3.97 -16.56
C LEU A 28 29.57 -5.01 -15.52
N ILE A 29 30.40 -5.31 -14.52
CA ILE A 29 30.08 -6.26 -13.44
C ILE A 29 28.93 -5.74 -12.55
N LEU A 30 28.83 -4.43 -12.31
CA LEU A 30 27.79 -3.85 -11.46
C LEU A 30 26.38 -4.05 -12.05
N ILE A 31 26.26 -4.14 -13.37
CA ILE A 31 24.98 -4.24 -14.09
C ILE A 31 24.46 -5.68 -14.14
N ILE A 32 25.29 -6.69 -13.86
CA ILE A 32 24.89 -8.11 -13.93
C ILE A 32 23.96 -8.46 -12.74
N PRO A 33 22.67 -8.81 -12.97
CA PRO A 33 21.72 -8.99 -11.86
C PRO A 33 22.01 -10.22 -10.99
N SER A 34 22.62 -11.26 -11.56
CA SER A 34 22.90 -12.54 -10.88
C SER A 34 24.09 -12.51 -9.91
N ILE A 35 24.89 -11.44 -9.91
CA ILE A 35 26.04 -11.30 -9.02
C ILE A 35 25.60 -10.65 -7.71
N ASN A 36 25.95 -11.25 -6.57
CA ASN A 36 25.58 -10.72 -5.27
C ASN A 36 26.30 -9.40 -4.95
N PHE A 37 25.70 -8.65 -4.02
CA PHE A 37 26.18 -7.32 -3.62
C PHE A 37 27.62 -7.35 -3.08
N LEU A 38 27.96 -8.33 -2.24
CA LEU A 38 29.28 -8.43 -1.60
C LEU A 38 30.40 -8.62 -2.64
N PHE A 39 30.15 -9.41 -3.68
CA PHE A 39 31.11 -9.63 -4.76
C PHE A 39 31.25 -8.39 -5.65
N LYS A 40 30.14 -7.71 -5.97
CA LYS A 40 30.15 -6.42 -6.68
C LYS A 40 30.97 -5.37 -5.91
N PHE A 41 30.76 -5.29 -4.60
CA PHE A 41 31.47 -4.38 -3.71
C PHE A 41 32.98 -4.70 -3.65
N PHE A 42 33.35 -5.98 -3.55
CA PHE A 42 34.74 -6.41 -3.54
C PHE A 42 35.48 -6.03 -4.83
N ILE A 43 34.90 -6.34 -6.01
CA ILE A 43 35.50 -6.02 -7.31
C ILE A 43 35.65 -4.51 -7.50
N PHE A 44 34.65 -3.73 -7.10
CA PHE A 44 34.71 -2.27 -7.14
C PHE A 44 35.89 -1.72 -6.31
N ASN A 45 36.02 -2.16 -5.06
CA ASN A 45 37.10 -1.72 -4.17
C ASN A 45 38.49 -2.13 -4.67
N LEU A 46 38.61 -3.32 -5.28
CA LEU A 46 39.86 -3.81 -5.86
C LEU A 46 40.29 -2.94 -7.05
N SER A 47 39.37 -2.66 -7.98
CA SER A 47 39.62 -1.81 -9.14
C SER A 47 39.93 -0.36 -8.74
N PHE A 48 39.22 0.17 -7.74
CA PHE A 48 39.47 1.51 -7.18
C PHE A 48 40.88 1.62 -6.57
N SER A 49 41.30 0.61 -5.81
CA SER A 49 42.64 0.57 -5.20
C SER A 49 43.75 0.56 -6.26
N ILE A 50 43.56 -0.20 -7.35
CA ILE A 50 44.50 -0.23 -8.48
C ILE A 50 44.51 1.12 -9.23
N ALA A 51 43.34 1.72 -9.42
CA ALA A 51 43.17 3.01 -10.06
C ALA A 51 43.91 4.15 -9.31
N LEU A 52 43.90 4.13 -7.97
CA LEU A 52 44.66 5.08 -7.14
C LEU A 52 46.19 4.96 -7.30
N VAL A 53 46.72 3.75 -7.48
CA VAL A 53 48.15 3.54 -7.73
C VAL A 53 48.58 4.21 -9.03
N TYR A 54 47.76 4.12 -10.08
CA TYR A 54 48.01 4.80 -11.35
C TYR A 54 47.78 6.31 -11.27
N PHE A 55 46.79 6.76 -10.50
CA PHE A 55 46.50 8.19 -10.30
C PHE A 55 47.70 8.99 -9.80
N LYS A 56 48.51 8.39 -8.90
CA LYS A 56 49.74 9.01 -8.38
C LYS A 56 50.80 9.31 -9.46
N LYS A 57 50.76 8.65 -10.62
CA LYS A 57 51.73 8.81 -11.71
C LYS A 57 51.36 9.89 -12.74
N PHE A 58 50.18 10.50 -12.66
CA PHE A 58 49.75 11.53 -13.62
C PHE A 58 50.21 12.95 -13.23
N LYS A 59 50.48 13.80 -14.23
CA LYS A 59 50.74 15.24 -14.05
C LYS A 59 49.50 15.97 -13.51
N ALA A 60 49.69 17.00 -12.68
CA ALA A 60 48.63 17.72 -11.95
C ALA A 60 47.46 18.19 -12.84
N ALA A 61 47.74 18.72 -14.03
CA ALA A 61 46.73 19.23 -14.97
C ALA A 61 45.72 18.16 -15.47
N LYS A 62 46.04 16.87 -15.35
CA LYS A 62 45.12 15.79 -15.73
C LYS A 62 44.33 15.23 -14.53
N LYS A 63 44.79 15.46 -13.29
CA LYS A 63 44.22 14.84 -12.08
C LYS A 63 42.75 15.20 -11.81
N LEU A 64 42.33 16.42 -12.15
CA LEU A 64 40.96 16.89 -11.90
C LEU A 64 39.91 16.13 -12.73
N GLY A 65 40.20 15.86 -14.01
CA GLY A 65 39.31 15.08 -14.88
C GLY A 65 39.21 13.60 -14.49
N TYR A 66 40.31 13.01 -14.00
CA TYR A 66 40.31 11.62 -13.51
C TYR A 66 39.62 11.47 -12.15
N LEU A 67 39.57 12.53 -11.34
CA LEU A 67 38.85 12.51 -10.06
C LEU A 67 37.35 12.28 -10.28
N ILE A 68 36.76 12.93 -11.29
CA ILE A 68 35.35 12.74 -11.67
C ILE A 68 35.10 11.30 -12.12
N ILE A 69 36.00 10.72 -12.91
CA ILE A 69 35.90 9.33 -13.39
C ILE A 69 36.03 8.31 -12.23
N LEU A 70 36.81 8.63 -11.18
CA LEU A 70 36.97 7.79 -9.99
C LEU A 70 35.72 7.77 -9.09
N PHE A 71 35.04 8.91 -8.97
CA PHE A 71 33.90 9.05 -8.05
C PHE A 71 32.54 8.78 -8.73
N LEU A 72 32.42 8.94 -10.05
CA LEU A 72 31.17 8.66 -10.78
C LEU A 72 30.61 7.24 -10.55
N PRO A 73 31.39 6.15 -10.63
CA PRO A 73 30.87 4.81 -10.37
C PRO A 73 30.56 4.56 -8.88
N LEU A 74 31.24 5.26 -7.95
CA LEU A 74 30.87 5.23 -6.52
C LEU A 74 29.50 5.86 -6.32
N ILE A 75 29.25 7.03 -6.92
CA ILE A 75 27.96 7.73 -6.87
C ILE A 75 26.85 6.87 -7.50
N LEU A 76 27.10 6.25 -8.66
CA LEU A 76 26.17 5.32 -9.31
C LEU A 76 25.92 4.06 -8.46
N SER A 77 26.94 3.55 -7.76
CA SER A 77 26.78 2.40 -6.86
C SER A 77 25.98 2.75 -5.60
N LEU A 78 26.18 3.95 -5.04
CA LEU A 78 25.39 4.48 -3.92
C LEU A 78 23.94 4.75 -4.32
N SER A 79 23.66 5.16 -5.56
CA SER A 79 22.27 5.30 -6.04
C SER A 79 21.56 3.95 -6.26
N LEU A 80 22.30 2.84 -6.31
CA LEU A 80 21.75 1.48 -6.36
C LEU A 80 21.58 0.84 -4.97
N LEU A 81 22.06 1.51 -3.91
CA LEU A 81 21.90 1.11 -2.50
C LEU A 81 20.58 1.59 -1.89
N THR A 82 19.85 2.49 -2.56
CA THR A 82 18.46 2.74 -2.18
C THR A 82 17.65 1.53 -2.64
N PRO A 83 16.98 0.79 -1.73
CA PRO A 83 15.99 -0.17 -2.18
C PRO A 83 15.00 0.63 -3.01
N ALA A 84 14.89 0.32 -4.32
CA ALA A 84 13.76 0.79 -5.10
C ALA A 84 12.53 0.42 -4.29
N SER A 85 11.79 1.42 -3.80
CA SER A 85 10.51 1.14 -3.17
C SER A 85 9.73 0.38 -4.22
N LYS A 86 9.39 -0.87 -3.93
CA LYS A 86 8.52 -1.63 -4.82
C LYS A 86 7.21 -0.85 -4.83
N ALA A 87 6.98 -0.05 -5.88
CA ALA A 87 5.75 0.69 -6.03
C ALA A 87 4.63 -0.34 -5.91
N ALA A 88 3.69 -0.11 -5.00
CA ALA A 88 2.53 -0.97 -4.91
C ALA A 88 1.82 -0.94 -6.27
N LEU A 89 1.53 -2.12 -6.83
CA LEU A 89 0.67 -2.20 -7.99
C LEU A 89 -0.74 -1.77 -7.52
N ILE A 90 -1.24 -0.67 -8.08
CA ILE A 90 -2.61 -0.21 -7.83
C ILE A 90 -3.49 -0.84 -8.92
N THR A 91 -4.55 -1.52 -8.50
CA THR A 91 -5.60 -2.02 -9.40
C THR A 91 -6.88 -1.28 -9.08
N GLU A 92 -7.50 -0.67 -10.08
CA GLU A 92 -8.75 0.07 -9.93
C GLU A 92 -9.93 -0.77 -10.41
N TYR A 93 -11.00 -0.78 -9.61
CA TYR A 93 -12.27 -1.42 -9.95
C TYR A 93 -13.29 -0.32 -10.20
N TYR A 94 -13.57 -0.03 -11.47
CA TYR A 94 -14.50 1.05 -11.83
C TYR A 94 -15.95 0.63 -11.58
N ILE A 95 -16.70 1.53 -10.95
CA ILE A 95 -18.15 1.45 -10.79
C ILE A 95 -18.80 2.65 -11.49
N PRO A 96 -20.12 2.63 -11.76
CA PRO A 96 -20.78 3.76 -12.38
C PRO A 96 -20.56 5.07 -11.60
N ILE A 97 -20.36 6.18 -12.32
CA ILE A 97 -19.88 7.47 -11.78
C ILE A 97 -20.82 8.10 -10.75
N ASP A 98 -22.09 7.72 -10.76
CA ASP A 98 -23.16 8.22 -9.91
C ASP A 98 -23.29 7.47 -8.59
N TYR A 99 -22.52 6.39 -8.36
CA TYR A 99 -22.70 5.55 -7.18
C TYR A 99 -22.19 6.18 -5.90
N ARG A 100 -21.12 6.99 -5.99
CA ARG A 100 -20.40 7.58 -4.85
C ARG A 100 -20.14 6.55 -3.73
N PRO A 101 -19.18 5.63 -3.93
CA PRO A 101 -18.87 4.64 -2.91
C PRO A 101 -18.30 5.35 -1.68
N HIS A 102 -18.75 4.98 -0.47
CA HIS A 102 -18.35 5.66 0.76
C HIS A 102 -17.71 4.71 1.77
N GLY A 103 -18.52 3.96 2.50
CA GLY A 103 -18.07 2.97 3.48
C GLY A 103 -17.58 1.70 2.81
N ILE A 104 -16.63 1.03 3.45
CA ILE A 104 -16.02 -0.23 2.96
C ILE A 104 -15.73 -1.17 4.13
N ALA A 105 -15.98 -2.47 3.94
CA ALA A 105 -15.53 -3.49 4.89
C ALA A 105 -15.11 -4.77 4.18
N VAL A 106 -14.12 -5.44 4.77
CA VAL A 106 -13.59 -6.72 4.29
C VAL A 106 -14.28 -7.87 5.04
N SER A 107 -14.69 -8.89 4.31
CA SER A 107 -15.17 -10.18 4.86
C SER A 107 -14.55 -11.34 4.06
N GLY A 108 -13.50 -11.97 4.61
CA GLY A 108 -12.74 -12.97 3.87
C GLY A 108 -12.05 -12.37 2.64
N SER A 109 -12.33 -12.89 1.45
CA SER A 109 -11.88 -12.35 0.15
C SER A 109 -12.81 -11.29 -0.43
N ASP A 110 -13.98 -11.10 0.19
CA ASP A 110 -15.05 -10.27 -0.33
C ASP A 110 -14.99 -8.87 0.28
N ILE A 111 -15.27 -7.86 -0.55
CA ILE A 111 -15.26 -6.46 -0.18
C ILE A 111 -16.68 -5.91 -0.27
N TRP A 112 -17.25 -5.54 0.86
CA TRP A 112 -18.54 -4.86 0.94
C TRP A 112 -18.34 -3.36 0.91
N PHE A 113 -19.21 -2.64 0.22
CA PHE A 113 -19.20 -1.17 0.20
C PHE A 113 -20.62 -0.59 0.08
N THR A 114 -20.82 0.62 0.59
CA THR A 114 -22.05 1.39 0.37
C THR A 114 -21.91 2.21 -0.90
N ALA A 115 -22.97 2.28 -1.70
CA ALA A 115 -23.08 3.20 -2.83
C ALA A 115 -24.09 4.29 -2.47
N GLN A 116 -23.58 5.41 -1.92
CA GLN A 116 -24.35 6.44 -1.25
C GLN A 116 -25.47 7.00 -2.14
N PHE A 117 -25.13 7.37 -3.38
CA PHE A 117 -26.06 8.06 -4.27
C PHE A 117 -26.89 7.11 -5.12
N ALA A 118 -26.42 5.87 -5.28
CA ALA A 118 -27.21 4.81 -5.91
C ALA A 118 -28.22 4.15 -4.96
N ASN A 119 -28.15 4.44 -3.64
CA ASN A 119 -28.99 3.83 -2.62
C ASN A 119 -28.85 2.30 -2.54
N LYS A 120 -27.60 1.80 -2.54
CA LYS A 120 -27.31 0.35 -2.57
C LYS A 120 -26.27 -0.10 -1.54
N ILE A 121 -26.40 -1.37 -1.16
CA ILE A 121 -25.30 -2.16 -0.60
C ILE A 121 -24.69 -2.97 -1.74
N CYS A 122 -23.36 -2.97 -1.82
CA CYS A 122 -22.62 -3.62 -2.90
C CYS A 122 -21.56 -4.58 -2.35
N LEU A 123 -21.27 -5.60 -3.14
CA LEU A 123 -20.25 -6.62 -2.88
C LEU A 123 -19.35 -6.75 -4.09
N LEU A 124 -18.05 -6.56 -3.91
CA LEU A 124 -17.01 -6.96 -4.85
C LEU A 124 -16.44 -8.32 -4.42
N SER A 125 -16.67 -9.35 -5.24
CA SER A 125 -16.09 -10.68 -5.05
C SER A 125 -15.24 -11.02 -6.28
N GLY A 126 -13.92 -11.10 -6.08
CA GLY A 126 -12.95 -11.17 -7.16
C GLY A 126 -12.98 -9.91 -8.04
N SER A 127 -13.56 -10.02 -9.24
CA SER A 127 -13.76 -8.89 -10.17
C SER A 127 -15.24 -8.63 -10.50
N THR A 128 -16.16 -9.31 -9.81
CA THR A 128 -17.60 -9.20 -10.04
C THR A 128 -18.24 -8.36 -8.94
N ILE A 129 -19.11 -7.45 -9.35
CA ILE A 129 -19.89 -6.60 -8.44
C ILE A 129 -21.33 -7.10 -8.39
N TYR A 130 -21.82 -7.32 -7.18
CA TYR A 130 -23.22 -7.58 -6.86
C TYR A 130 -23.77 -6.40 -6.09
N GLU A 131 -25.06 -6.12 -6.27
CA GLU A 131 -25.68 -4.92 -5.73
C GLU A 131 -27.14 -5.16 -5.36
N TRP A 132 -27.57 -4.52 -4.29
CA TRP A 132 -28.93 -4.65 -3.76
C TRP A 132 -29.46 -3.27 -3.36
N ASN A 133 -30.67 -2.95 -3.84
CA ASN A 133 -31.36 -1.71 -3.49
C ASN A 133 -31.77 -1.74 -2.02
N ILE A 134 -31.43 -0.67 -1.29
CA ILE A 134 -31.90 -0.47 0.08
C ILE A 134 -33.39 -0.11 0.02
N PRO A 135 -34.26 -0.71 0.87
CA PRO A 135 -35.71 -0.47 0.83
C PRO A 135 -36.10 1.00 1.03
N THR A 136 -35.42 1.69 1.94
CA THR A 136 -35.57 3.13 2.12
C THR A 136 -35.00 3.89 0.93
N LEU A 137 -35.86 4.54 0.15
CA LEU A 137 -35.45 5.37 -0.97
C LEU A 137 -34.68 6.61 -0.49
N GLY A 138 -33.57 6.93 -1.13
CA GLY A 138 -32.76 8.08 -0.78
C GLY A 138 -32.19 8.01 0.64
N SER A 139 -31.92 6.80 1.15
CA SER A 139 -31.41 6.56 2.50
C SER A 139 -30.02 7.17 2.75
N GLU A 140 -29.26 7.40 1.67
CA GLU A 140 -27.83 7.78 1.69
C GLU A 140 -27.03 6.89 2.65
N PRO A 141 -26.70 5.64 2.26
CA PRO A 141 -25.92 4.76 3.12
C PRO A 141 -24.47 5.27 3.27
N TYR A 142 -23.96 5.35 4.51
CA TYR A 142 -22.62 5.89 4.81
C TYR A 142 -21.62 4.79 5.14
N GLU A 143 -21.47 4.43 6.42
CA GLU A 143 -20.50 3.43 6.86
C GLU A 143 -21.15 2.06 6.99
N LEU A 144 -20.33 1.01 6.92
CA LEU A 144 -20.78 -0.36 7.09
C LEU A 144 -19.75 -1.22 7.83
N ALA A 145 -20.22 -2.30 8.44
CA ALA A 145 -19.41 -3.34 9.04
C ALA A 145 -20.03 -4.72 8.81
N VAL A 146 -19.20 -5.77 8.75
CA VAL A 146 -19.64 -7.15 8.51
C VAL A 146 -19.36 -8.03 9.72
N ASP A 147 -20.41 -8.66 10.26
CA ASP A 147 -20.31 -9.53 11.44
C ASP A 147 -19.76 -10.94 11.13
N SER A 148 -19.56 -11.76 12.17
CA SER A 148 -19.03 -13.13 12.01
C SER A 148 -19.92 -14.05 11.17
N GLU A 149 -21.21 -13.72 11.04
CA GLU A 149 -22.15 -14.47 10.22
C GLU A 149 -22.25 -13.93 8.79
N GLY A 150 -21.41 -12.95 8.43
CA GLY A 150 -21.43 -12.32 7.12
C GLY A 150 -22.60 -11.37 6.89
N GLN A 151 -23.31 -10.94 7.95
CA GLN A 151 -24.36 -9.94 7.84
C GLN A 151 -23.74 -8.55 7.80
N VAL A 152 -24.24 -7.71 6.91
CA VAL A 152 -23.76 -6.35 6.71
C VAL A 152 -24.63 -5.40 7.52
N TRP A 153 -24.04 -4.71 8.47
CA TRP A 153 -24.66 -3.64 9.23
C TRP A 153 -24.21 -2.31 8.64
N PHE A 154 -25.12 -1.37 8.43
CA PHE A 154 -24.82 -0.09 7.80
C PHE A 154 -25.67 1.06 8.36
N THR A 155 -25.21 2.28 8.15
CA THR A 155 -25.91 3.50 8.56
C THR A 155 -26.63 4.13 7.37
N GLU A 156 -27.90 4.49 7.57
CA GLU A 156 -28.69 5.27 6.62
C GLU A 156 -28.79 6.72 7.13
N TYR A 157 -27.96 7.59 6.58
CA TYR A 157 -27.82 8.96 7.09
C TYR A 157 -29.12 9.77 6.93
N GLN A 158 -29.71 9.77 5.73
CA GLN A 158 -31.00 10.44 5.49
C GLN A 158 -32.19 9.59 5.91
N GLY A 159 -32.05 8.26 5.82
CA GLY A 159 -33.09 7.32 6.25
C GLY A 159 -33.34 7.36 7.76
N ASN A 160 -32.42 7.93 8.55
CA ASN A 160 -32.43 7.90 10.01
C ASN A 160 -32.58 6.46 10.51
N LYS A 161 -31.78 5.53 9.97
CA LYS A 161 -31.90 4.11 10.28
C LYS A 161 -30.54 3.43 10.41
N ILE A 162 -30.49 2.35 11.18
CA ILE A 162 -29.48 1.32 10.98
C ILE A 162 -30.08 0.25 10.07
N GLY A 163 -29.39 -0.07 9.00
CA GLY A 163 -29.73 -1.18 8.13
C GLY A 163 -28.93 -2.43 8.49
N ARG A 164 -29.55 -3.59 8.32
CA ARG A 164 -28.91 -4.90 8.38
C ARG A 164 -29.30 -5.71 7.15
N PHE A 165 -28.30 -6.17 6.41
CA PHE A 165 -28.46 -6.93 5.19
C PHE A 165 -27.86 -8.32 5.33
N LYS A 166 -28.66 -9.33 5.01
CA LYS A 166 -28.23 -10.72 4.84
C LYS A 166 -28.85 -11.21 3.54
N ASN A 167 -28.05 -11.23 2.47
CA ASN A 167 -28.52 -11.44 1.09
C ASN A 167 -29.65 -12.47 0.98
N PRO A 168 -30.83 -12.10 0.41
CA PRO A 168 -31.24 -10.78 -0.11
C PRO A 168 -32.07 -9.94 0.87
N VAL A 169 -32.10 -10.30 2.16
CA VAL A 169 -33.02 -9.74 3.15
C VAL A 169 -32.45 -8.49 3.82
N PHE A 170 -33.23 -7.41 3.83
CA PHE A 170 -32.98 -6.20 4.61
C PHE A 170 -33.86 -6.15 5.87
N VAL A 171 -33.28 -5.66 6.96
CA VAL A 171 -33.99 -5.26 8.18
C VAL A 171 -33.51 -3.85 8.53
N GLU A 172 -34.44 -2.94 8.78
CA GLU A 172 -34.13 -1.54 9.08
C GLU A 172 -34.63 -1.17 10.47
N PHE A 173 -33.81 -0.43 11.22
CA PHE A 173 -34.07 0.00 12.58
C PHE A 173 -34.15 1.52 12.63
N ASN A 174 -35.35 2.06 12.90
CA ASN A 174 -35.58 3.51 12.95
C ASN A 174 -34.81 4.18 14.09
N LEU A 175 -34.28 5.37 13.80
CA LEU A 175 -33.57 6.29 14.70
C LEU A 175 -34.06 7.73 14.47
N SER A 176 -33.44 8.71 15.15
CA SER A 176 -33.78 10.13 15.03
C SER A 176 -32.62 11.09 14.74
N GLY A 177 -31.35 10.63 14.78
CA GLY A 177 -30.18 11.52 14.79
C GLY A 177 -29.16 11.32 13.69
N ARG A 178 -29.57 10.90 12.48
CA ARG A 178 -28.70 10.74 11.29
C ARG A 178 -27.42 9.96 11.57
N PRO A 179 -27.50 8.62 11.61
CA PRO A 179 -26.35 7.80 11.95
C PRO A 179 -25.26 7.92 10.88
N MET A 180 -23.99 7.87 11.28
CA MET A 180 -22.85 7.91 10.36
C MET A 180 -21.86 6.78 10.62
N GLY A 181 -21.08 6.85 11.70
CA GLY A 181 -20.08 5.84 12.03
C GLY A 181 -20.73 4.58 12.56
N ILE A 182 -20.13 3.42 12.27
CA ILE A 182 -20.58 2.12 12.78
C ILE A 182 -19.39 1.23 13.11
N ALA A 183 -19.49 0.49 14.21
CA ALA A 183 -18.52 -0.50 14.64
C ALA A 183 -19.27 -1.68 15.27
N ILE A 184 -18.72 -2.89 15.12
CA ILE A 184 -19.36 -4.10 15.62
C ILE A 184 -18.35 -4.97 16.35
N ASP A 185 -18.84 -5.67 17.36
CA ASP A 185 -18.10 -6.79 17.95
C ASP A 185 -18.19 -8.02 17.03
N LYS A 186 -17.11 -8.30 16.31
CA LYS A 186 -17.09 -9.33 15.26
C LYS A 186 -17.03 -10.76 15.79
N ASN A 187 -16.70 -11.00 17.06
CA ASN A 187 -16.36 -12.34 17.55
C ASN A 187 -17.50 -13.03 18.34
N VAL A 188 -18.74 -12.61 18.10
CA VAL A 188 -19.94 -13.13 18.75
C VAL A 188 -21.04 -13.35 17.71
N SER A 189 -21.93 -14.34 17.92
CA SER A 189 -23.03 -14.64 16.98
C SER A 189 -24.07 -13.52 16.91
N PHE A 190 -24.31 -12.84 18.03
CA PHE A 190 -25.17 -11.66 18.09
C PHE A 190 -24.31 -10.44 18.43
N PRO A 191 -23.87 -9.67 17.42
CA PRO A 191 -22.97 -8.55 17.66
C PRO A 191 -23.65 -7.44 18.45
N ASN A 192 -22.86 -6.80 19.32
CA ASN A 192 -23.16 -5.44 19.72
C ASN A 192 -22.74 -4.52 18.56
N VAL A 193 -23.67 -3.74 18.05
CA VAL A 193 -23.48 -2.82 16.93
C VAL A 193 -23.52 -1.40 17.50
N TRP A 194 -22.37 -0.76 17.56
CA TRP A 194 -22.22 0.61 18.04
C TRP A 194 -22.24 1.57 16.87
N PHE A 195 -22.87 2.72 17.04
CA PHE A 195 -22.96 3.74 16.01
C PHE A 195 -22.94 5.15 16.58
N THR A 196 -22.58 6.12 15.75
CA THR A 196 -22.67 7.54 16.09
C THR A 196 -23.89 8.16 15.44
N GLU A 197 -24.66 8.96 16.19
CA GLU A 197 -25.74 9.79 15.64
C GLU A 197 -25.23 11.21 15.44
N PHE A 198 -24.87 11.54 14.19
CA PHE A 198 -24.13 12.75 13.85
C PHE A 198 -24.90 14.03 14.20
N THR A 199 -26.19 14.09 13.90
CA THR A 199 -27.02 15.24 14.28
C THR A 199 -27.72 15.05 15.62
N GLY A 200 -27.90 13.81 16.06
CA GLY A 200 -28.49 13.49 17.36
C GLY A 200 -27.57 13.82 18.53
N ASN A 201 -26.26 13.94 18.31
CA ASN A 201 -25.24 14.10 19.34
C ASN A 201 -25.30 12.98 20.40
N LYS A 202 -25.42 11.74 19.94
CA LYS A 202 -25.54 10.53 20.76
C LYS A 202 -24.62 9.43 20.27
N ILE A 203 -24.31 8.51 21.17
CA ILE A 203 -23.76 7.20 20.83
C ILE A 203 -24.89 6.19 20.93
N GLY A 204 -25.08 5.39 19.90
CA GLY A 204 -26.10 4.35 19.87
C GLY A 204 -25.51 2.95 19.92
N LYS A 205 -26.32 2.01 20.41
CA LYS A 205 -26.00 0.58 20.46
C LYS A 205 -27.22 -0.24 20.07
N ILE A 206 -27.07 -1.13 19.10
CA ILE A 206 -28.02 -2.21 18.80
C ILE A 206 -27.45 -3.54 19.33
N TYR A 207 -28.26 -4.31 20.05
CA TYR A 207 -27.91 -5.66 20.48
C TYR A 207 -29.14 -6.58 20.50
N TYR A 208 -28.93 -7.89 20.41
CA TYR A 208 -30.00 -8.86 20.42
C TYR A 208 -30.31 -9.35 21.85
N ASN A 209 -31.55 -9.20 22.30
CA ASN A 209 -32.03 -9.83 23.52
C ASN A 209 -32.44 -11.27 23.22
N THR A 210 -31.66 -12.24 23.70
CA THR A 210 -31.87 -13.67 23.43
C THR A 210 -33.07 -14.26 24.16
N THR A 211 -33.41 -13.77 25.37
CA THR A 211 -34.56 -14.23 26.15
C THR A 211 -35.86 -13.85 25.46
N GLY A 212 -35.98 -12.60 25.03
CA GLY A 212 -37.16 -12.08 24.36
C GLY A 212 -37.17 -12.28 22.84
N LYS A 213 -36.03 -12.63 22.25
CA LYS A 213 -35.81 -12.81 20.81
C LYS A 213 -36.08 -11.57 19.96
N TYR A 214 -35.63 -10.40 20.43
CA TYR A 214 -35.79 -9.13 19.71
C TYR A 214 -34.52 -8.27 19.77
N TRP A 215 -34.37 -7.37 18.81
CA TRP A 215 -33.30 -6.37 18.80
C TRP A 215 -33.67 -5.20 19.70
N VAL A 216 -32.70 -4.72 20.46
CA VAL A 216 -32.81 -3.57 21.36
C VAL A 216 -31.90 -2.47 20.88
N ILE A 217 -32.41 -1.24 20.86
CA ILE A 217 -31.64 -0.04 20.60
C ILE A 217 -31.51 0.74 21.91
N VAL A 218 -30.30 1.17 22.22
CA VAL A 218 -30.01 2.05 23.35
C VAL A 218 -29.24 3.23 22.82
N GLU A 219 -29.69 4.43 23.19
CA GLU A 219 -29.02 5.68 22.85
C GLU A 219 -28.46 6.31 24.14
N TYR A 220 -27.21 6.73 24.08
CA TYR A 220 -26.48 7.37 25.17
C TYR A 220 -26.25 8.83 24.79
N THR A 221 -26.77 9.74 25.60
CA THR A 221 -26.42 11.16 25.55
C THR A 221 -25.14 11.40 26.32
N LEU A 222 -24.37 12.41 25.91
CA LEU A 222 -23.31 12.97 26.73
C LEU A 222 -23.87 13.72 27.94
#